data_AF-A0A645AX87-F1
#
_entry.id   AF-A0A645AX87-F1
#
_cell.length_a   1.000
_cell.length_b   1.000
_cell.length_c   1.000
_cell.angle_alpha   90.00
_cell.angle_beta   90.00
_cell.angle_gamma   90.00
#
_symmetry.space_group_name_H-M   'P 1'
#
loop_
_entity.id
_entity.type
_entity.pdbx_description
1 polymer ?
#
loop_
_entity_poly.entity_id
_entity_poly.type
_entity_poly.pdbx_seq_one_letter_code
_entity_poly.pdbx_strand_id
1 'polypeptide(L)'
;MQELSDEIFVKHTDVFAGQKYTVNKNDPEFPVLTVKKGKNRLEVKAFSSVGKLNGKPFDIGSVVVYIDKNDTFYLPKELAKRL
;
A
#
# COMPACT_ATOMS: atom_id res chain seq x y z
N MET A 1 -2.22 -28.06 -1.89
CA MET A 1 -1.20 -27.71 -2.90
C MET A 1 -0.78 -26.29 -2.61
N GLN A 2 0.53 -26.10 -2.41
CA GLN A 2 1.15 -24.82 -2.11
C GLN A 2 0.94 -23.87 -3.29
N GLU A 3 0.13 -22.84 -3.10
CA GLU A 3 0.15 -21.65 -3.95
C GLU A 3 0.37 -20.44 -3.05
N LEU A 4 1.44 -20.46 -2.25
CA LEU A 4 2.12 -19.22 -1.88
C LEU A 4 2.82 -18.75 -3.14
N SER A 5 2.02 -18.24 -4.07
CA SER A 5 2.49 -17.54 -5.26
C SER A 5 3.44 -16.46 -4.77
N ASP A 6 4.61 -16.36 -5.42
CA ASP A 6 5.53 -15.24 -5.29
C ASP A 6 4.74 -13.94 -5.13
N GLU A 7 4.68 -13.41 -3.91
CA GLU A 7 3.99 -12.14 -3.65
C GLU A 7 4.83 -11.07 -4.32
N ILE A 8 4.52 -10.77 -5.57
CA ILE A 8 5.30 -9.82 -6.36
C ILE A 8 5.13 -8.43 -5.73
N PHE A 9 6.17 -8.02 -4.99
CA PHE A 9 6.30 -6.69 -4.43
C PHE A 9 6.69 -5.72 -5.52
N VAL A 10 5.82 -4.75 -5.77
CA VAL A 10 5.97 -3.75 -6.81
C VAL A 10 5.81 -2.35 -6.23
N LYS A 11 6.42 -1.38 -6.89
CA LYS A 11 6.33 0.02 -6.47
C LYS A 11 4.87 0.47 -6.49
N HIS A 12 4.47 1.21 -5.46
CA HIS A 12 3.11 1.76 -5.36
C HIS A 12 2.70 2.59 -6.58
N THR A 13 3.65 3.24 -7.25
CA THR A 13 3.44 3.98 -8.50
C THR A 13 2.95 3.09 -9.63
N ASP A 14 3.43 1.85 -9.71
CA ASP A 14 3.02 0.85 -10.69
C ASP A 14 1.72 0.16 -10.27
N VAL A 15 1.57 -0.17 -8.98
CA VAL A 15 0.35 -0.79 -8.46
C VAL A 15 -0.86 0.13 -8.63
N PHE A 16 -0.68 1.41 -8.35
CA PHE A 16 -1.74 2.41 -8.40
C PHE A 16 -1.57 3.37 -9.59
N ALA A 17 -1.06 2.86 -10.72
CA ALA A 17 -0.87 3.64 -11.93
C ALA A 17 -2.15 4.40 -12.31
N GLY A 18 -2.01 5.70 -12.58
CA GLY A 18 -3.12 6.60 -12.91
C GLY A 18 -4.01 7.03 -11.73
N GLN A 19 -3.74 6.56 -10.50
CA GLN A 19 -4.44 7.02 -9.30
C GLN A 19 -3.72 8.20 -8.64
N LYS A 20 -4.48 9.00 -7.87
CA LYS A 20 -3.90 10.05 -7.03
C LYS A 20 -3.44 9.43 -5.71
N TYR A 21 -2.21 9.72 -5.30
CA TYR A 21 -1.67 9.27 -4.03
C TYR A 21 -0.90 10.38 -3.31
N THR A 22 -0.75 10.22 -2.00
CA THR A 22 0.03 11.09 -1.12
C THR A 22 0.77 10.24 -0.08
N VAL A 23 1.99 10.62 0.26
CA VAL A 23 2.75 10.02 1.36
C VAL A 23 2.75 10.98 2.54
N ASN A 24 2.11 10.59 3.64
CA ASN A 24 2.14 11.33 4.89
C ASN A 24 3.33 10.86 5.74
N LYS A 25 4.25 11.77 6.06
CA LYS A 25 5.47 11.51 6.83
C LYS A 25 5.48 12.23 8.18
N ASN A 26 4.30 12.58 8.73
CA ASN A 26 4.20 13.19 10.05
C ASN A 26 4.84 12.32 11.14
N ASP A 27 4.76 11.01 10.94
CA ASP A 27 5.53 10.02 11.68
C ASP A 27 6.58 9.43 10.70
N PRO A 28 7.86 9.87 10.78
CA PRO A 28 8.88 9.50 9.79
C PRO A 28 9.31 8.03 9.91
N GLU A 29 9.13 7.42 11.08
CA GLU A 29 9.37 5.99 11.30
C GLU A 29 8.28 5.14 10.62
N PHE A 30 7.05 5.65 10.57
CA PHE A 30 5.91 4.95 10.00
C PHE A 30 5.08 5.81 9.03
N PRO A 31 5.63 6.15 7.87
CA PRO A 31 4.91 6.90 6.87
C PRO A 31 3.67 6.16 6.35
N VAL A 32 2.67 6.93 5.93
CA VAL A 32 1.38 6.41 5.47
C VAL A 32 1.14 6.81 4.02
N LEU A 33 1.06 5.82 3.14
CA LEU A 33 0.59 5.99 1.78
C LEU A 33 -0.94 6.08 1.78
N THR A 34 -1.48 7.14 1.18
CA THR A 34 -2.91 7.28 0.93
C THR A 34 -3.16 7.30 -0.57
N VAL A 35 -4.04 6.43 -1.07
CA VAL A 35 -4.43 6.35 -2.49
C VAL A 35 -5.92 6.65 -2.61
N LYS A 36 -6.29 7.49 -3.58
CA LYS A 36 -7.68 7.87 -3.85
C LYS A 36 -8.09 7.42 -5.25
N LYS A 37 -9.21 6.67 -5.31
CA LYS A 37 -9.87 6.25 -6.55
C LYS A 37 -11.37 6.50 -6.43
N GLY A 38 -11.86 7.54 -7.09
CA GLY A 38 -13.27 7.96 -6.97
C GLY A 38 -13.64 8.26 -5.51
N LYS A 39 -14.60 7.49 -4.96
CA LYS A 39 -15.03 7.60 -3.55
C LYS A 39 -14.18 6.77 -2.59
N ASN A 40 -13.33 5.87 -3.11
CA ASN A 40 -12.50 5.00 -2.31
C ASN A 40 -11.22 5.69 -1.87
N ARG A 41 -10.88 5.52 -0.59
CA ARG A 41 -9.62 5.93 0.02
C ARG A 41 -8.96 4.71 0.66
N LEU A 42 -7.79 4.35 0.15
CA LEU A 42 -6.94 3.32 0.73
C LEU A 42 -5.82 4.00 1.51
N GLU A 43 -5.56 3.53 2.73
CA GLU A 43 -4.46 3.98 3.58
C GLU A 43 -3.59 2.76 3.93
N VAL A 44 -2.28 2.89 3.76
CA VAL A 44 -1.30 1.83 3.99
C VAL A 44 -0.16 2.40 4.81
N LYS A 45 0.03 1.87 6.02
CA LYS A 45 1.13 2.25 6.91
C LYS A 45 2.37 1.44 6.55
N ALA A 46 3.54 2.08 6.51
CA ALA A 46 4.81 1.40 6.34
C ALA A 46 5.03 0.34 7.43
N PHE A 47 5.67 -0.76 7.05
CA PHE A 47 6.05 -1.88 7.93
C PHE A 47 4.85 -2.54 8.62
N SER A 48 3.66 -2.46 8.01
CA SER A 48 2.43 -3.07 8.49
C SER A 48 1.85 -4.03 7.46
N SER A 49 1.17 -5.07 7.94
CA SER A 49 0.33 -5.97 7.14
C SER A 49 -1.14 -5.57 7.15
N VAL A 50 -1.50 -4.44 7.79
CA VAL A 50 -2.88 -3.97 7.91
C VAL A 50 -3.05 -2.66 7.15
N GLY A 51 -3.98 -2.67 6.19
CA GLY A 51 -4.42 -1.48 5.45
C GLY A 51 -5.77 -0.98 5.97
N LYS A 52 -6.18 0.21 5.54
CA LYS A 52 -7.55 0.71 5.76
C LYS A 52 -8.19 1.10 4.44
N LEU A 53 -9.37 0.56 4.15
CA LEU A 53 -10.19 0.96 3.02
C LEU A 53 -11.41 1.72 3.54
N ASN A 54 -11.53 2.99 3.18
CA ASN A 54 -12.60 3.88 3.65
C ASN A 54 -12.72 3.88 5.19
N GLY A 55 -11.56 3.87 5.87
CA GLY A 55 -11.47 3.81 7.33
C GLY A 55 -11.63 2.42 7.95
N LYS A 56 -12.07 1.41 7.20
CA LYS A 56 -12.20 0.03 7.71
C LYS A 56 -10.88 -0.74 7.56
N PRO A 57 -10.34 -1.33 8.64
CA PRO A 57 -9.11 -2.10 8.56
C PRO A 57 -9.32 -3.40 7.78
N PHE A 58 -8.28 -3.85 7.08
CA PHE A 58 -8.25 -5.14 6.40
C PHE A 58 -6.82 -5.69 6.33
N ASP A 59 -6.71 -7.00 6.18
CA ASP A 59 -5.43 -7.70 6.02
C ASP A 59 -4.92 -7.57 4.58
N ILE A 60 -3.67 -7.12 4.42
CA ILE A 60 -3.01 -6.92 3.13
C ILE A 60 -2.54 -8.25 2.54
N GLY A 61 -2.37 -9.29 3.36
CA GLY A 61 -1.75 -10.57 3.01
C GLY A 61 -0.23 -10.60 3.21
N SER A 62 0.42 -9.42 3.28
CA SER A 62 1.86 -9.30 3.47
C SER A 62 2.25 -7.96 4.09
N VAL A 63 3.49 -7.87 4.57
CA VAL A 63 4.05 -6.63 5.13
C VAL A 63 4.42 -5.65 4.02
N VAL A 64 4.05 -4.38 4.20
CA VAL A 64 4.41 -3.31 3.25
C VAL A 64 5.76 -2.71 3.62
N VAL A 65 6.61 -2.48 2.62
CA VAL A 65 7.95 -1.90 2.82
C VAL A 65 7.99 -0.47 2.29
N TYR A 66 8.65 0.43 3.03
CA TYR A 66 8.90 1.80 2.61
C TYR A 66 10.40 2.08 2.45
N ILE A 67 10.77 2.73 1.35
CA ILE A 67 12.14 3.17 1.05
C ILE A 67 12.18 4.69 1.08
N ASP A 68 12.75 5.23 2.16
CA ASP A 68 12.81 6.67 2.42
C ASP A 68 13.54 7.47 1.34
N LYS A 69 14.66 6.93 0.83
CA LYS A 69 15.51 7.58 -0.18
C LYS A 69 14.75 8.08 -1.41
N ASN A 70 13.63 7.44 -1.75
CA ASN A 70 12.83 7.78 -2.93
C ASN A 70 11.33 7.84 -2.63
N ASP A 71 10.93 7.99 -1.36
CA ASP A 71 9.52 8.06 -0.96
C ASP A 71 8.66 6.90 -1.53
N THR A 72 9.22 5.69 -1.61
CA THR A 72 8.62 4.60 -2.38
C THR A 72 8.14 3.48 -1.48
N PHE A 73 6.85 3.18 -1.58
CA PHE A 73 6.27 1.96 -1.01
C PHE A 73 6.38 0.79 -1.99
N TYR A 74 6.74 -0.38 -1.47
CA TYR A 74 6.68 -1.68 -2.14
C TYR A 74 5.61 -2.53 -1.47
N LEU A 75 4.67 -3.00 -2.27
CA LEU A 75 3.46 -3.64 -1.79
C LEU A 75 2.98 -4.72 -2.77
N PRO A 76 2.15 -5.68 -2.31
CA PRO A 76 1.63 -6.72 -3.17
C PRO A 76 0.81 -6.12 -4.32
N LYS A 77 1.08 -6.56 -5.55
CA LYS A 77 0.35 -6.11 -6.75
C LYS A 77 -1.17 -6.23 -6.62
N GLU A 78 -1.64 -7.23 -5.87
CA GLU A 78 -3.06 -7.50 -5.66
C GLU A 78 -3.78 -6.39 -4.89
N LEU A 79 -3.06 -5.50 -4.20
CA LEU A 79 -3.68 -4.40 -3.45
C LEU A 79 -4.46 -3.44 -4.36
N ALA A 80 -4.09 -3.33 -5.63
CA ALA A 80 -4.85 -2.58 -6.64
C ALA A 80 -6.29 -3.09 -6.82
N LYS A 81 -6.53 -4.40 -6.63
CA LYS A 81 -7.86 -5.02 -6.77
C LYS A 81 -8.84 -4.61 -5.66
N ARG A 82 -8.35 -4.02 -4.57
CA ARG A 82 -9.17 -3.56 -3.43
C ARG A 82 -9.78 -2.17 -3.66
N LEU A 83 -9.33 -1.43 -4.68
CA LEU A 83 -9.69 -0.04 -4.95
C LEU A 83 -10.77 0.11 -6.03
#